data_AF-A0AAE0FL33-F1
#
_entry.id   AF-A0AAE0FL33-F1
#
_cell.length_a   1.000
_cell.length_b   1.000
_cell.length_c   1.000
_cell.angle_alpha   90.00
_cell.angle_beta   90.00
_cell.angle_gamma   90.00
#
_symmetry.space_group_name_H-M   'P 1'
#
loop_
_entity.id
_entity.type
_entity.pdbx_description
1 polymer ?
#
loop_
_entity_poly.entity_id
_entity_poly.type
_entity_poly.pdbx_seq_one_letter_code
_entity_poly.pdbx_strand_id
1 'polypeptide(L)'
;MGAITCATTTQAGLPCYKKISYTNQYSTPRSFYLRSTHPWLLAFQPERLDIAENATARVGLSFEVADRQVTKFANYMEVLVFINDEEDKNEECFRIRVHFS
;
A
#
# COMPACT_ATOMS: atom_id res chain seq x y z
N MET A 1 -10.28 14.24 -5.28
CA MET A 1 -9.33 13.18 -4.89
C MET A 1 -8.23 13.81 -4.04
N GLY A 2 -8.33 13.68 -2.71
CA GLY A 2 -7.23 14.05 -1.83
C GLY A 2 -6.29 12.86 -1.72
N ALA A 3 -5.06 12.97 -2.24
CA ALA A 3 -4.08 11.90 -2.05
C ALA A 3 -3.70 11.85 -0.57
N ILE A 4 -4.18 10.82 0.14
CA ILE A 4 -3.70 10.51 1.49
C ILE A 4 -2.19 10.33 1.36
N THR A 5 -1.42 11.20 2.02
CA THR A 5 0.04 11.16 2.01
C THR A 5 0.49 10.51 3.31
N CYS A 6 1.07 9.32 3.21
CA CYS A 6 1.71 8.65 4.34
C CYS A 6 3.23 8.70 4.17
N ALA A 7 3.97 8.93 5.25
CA ALA A 7 5.43 8.88 5.25
C ALA A 7 5.90 7.70 6.11
N THR A 8 6.93 7.00 5.64
CA THR A 8 7.62 5.95 6.41
C THR A 8 9.12 6.02 6.18
N THR A 9 9.91 5.55 7.13
CA THR A 9 11.37 5.44 7.00
C THR A 9 11.75 3.97 7.01
N THR A 10 12.66 3.58 6.11
CA THR A 10 13.13 2.20 5.95
C THR A 10 14.66 2.19 5.94
N GLN A 11 15.25 1.17 6.54
CA GLN A 11 16.69 1.01 6.64
C GLN A 11 17.12 -0.14 5.71
N ALA A 12 18.26 0.00 5.04
CA ALA A 12 18.74 -1.03 4.12
C ALA A 12 18.86 -2.40 4.84
N GLY A 13 18.32 -3.45 4.21
CA GLY A 13 18.36 -4.81 4.74
C GLY A 13 17.41 -5.10 5.92
N LEU A 14 16.64 -4.13 6.41
CA LEU A 14 15.63 -4.34 7.47
C LEU A 14 14.22 -4.04 6.96
N PRO A 15 13.25 -4.95 7.16
CA PRO A 15 11.86 -4.69 6.78
C PRO A 15 11.25 -3.62 7.69
N CYS A 16 10.44 -2.74 7.10
CA CYS A 16 9.61 -1.78 7.83
C CYS A 16 8.13 -2.13 7.68
N TYR A 17 7.41 -2.22 8.79
CA TYR A 17 6.01 -2.64 8.80
C TYR A 17 5.08 -1.48 9.16
N LYS A 18 4.01 -1.31 8.39
CA LYS A 18 2.90 -0.39 8.66
C LYS A 18 1.57 -1.10 8.51
N LYS A 19 0.49 -0.43 8.92
CA LYS A 19 -0.88 -0.96 8.80
C LYS A 19 -1.83 0.15 8.40
N ILE A 20 -2.73 -0.15 7.48
CA ILE A 20 -3.83 0.73 7.08
C ILE A 20 -5.16 0.05 7.35
N SER A 21 -6.23 0.83 7.41
CA SER A 21 -7.60 0.35 7.45
C SER A 21 -8.33 0.82 6.20
N TYR A 22 -9.16 -0.03 5.62
CA TYR A 22 -9.98 0.27 4.46
C TYR A 22 -11.43 -0.14 4.72
N THR A 23 -12.35 0.78 4.46
CA THR A 23 -13.78 0.59 4.72
C THR A 23 -14.51 0.42 3.39
N ASN A 24 -15.27 -0.66 3.26
CA ASN A 24 -16.18 -0.84 2.14
C ASN A 24 -17.32 0.17 2.27
N GLN A 25 -17.36 1.19 1.41
CA GLN A 25 -18.41 2.22 1.43
C GLN A 25 -19.72 1.79 0.75
N TYR A 26 -19.74 0.60 0.14
CA TYR A 26 -20.92 0.07 -0.52
C TYR A 26 -21.87 -0.61 0.48
N SER A 27 -23.17 -0.53 0.18
CA SER A 27 -24.24 -1.23 0.91
C SER A 27 -24.35 -2.71 0.53
N THR A 28 -23.30 -3.29 -0.04
CA THR A 28 -23.20 -4.71 -0.39
C THR A 28 -21.78 -5.20 -0.08
N PRO A 29 -21.58 -6.50 0.22
CA PRO A 29 -20.25 -7.07 0.28
C PRO A 29 -19.46 -6.85 -1.01
N ARG A 30 -18.15 -6.62 -0.91
CA ARG A 30 -17.25 -6.38 -2.04
C ARG A 30 -15.87 -6.99 -1.77
N SER A 31 -15.22 -7.45 -2.83
CA SER A 31 -13.80 -7.79 -2.80
C SER A 31 -12.96 -6.65 -3.39
N PHE A 32 -11.83 -6.36 -2.76
CA PHE A 32 -10.87 -5.35 -3.23
C PHE A 32 -9.47 -5.92 -3.32
N TYR A 33 -8.67 -5.42 -4.27
CA TYR A 33 -7.31 -5.85 -4.53
C TYR A 33 -6.34 -4.69 -4.39
N LEU A 34 -5.28 -4.88 -3.59
CA LEU A 34 -4.25 -3.87 -3.41
C LEU A 34 -3.13 -4.04 -4.45
N ARG A 35 -2.75 -2.94 -5.10
CA ARG A 35 -1.64 -2.88 -6.06
C ARG A 35 -0.70 -1.74 -5.73
N SER A 36 0.55 -1.85 -6.18
CA SER A 36 1.58 -0.84 -5.97
C SER A 36 2.35 -0.57 -7.26
N THR A 37 2.81 0.66 -7.48
CA THR A 37 3.77 0.98 -8.56
C THR A 37 5.16 0.38 -8.32
N HIS A 38 5.47 0.01 -7.07
CA HIS A 38 6.75 -0.57 -6.68
C HIS A 38 6.50 -1.87 -5.89
N PRO A 39 6.00 -2.93 -6.55
CA PRO A 39 5.72 -4.22 -5.89
C PRO A 39 6.99 -4.92 -5.38
N TRP A 40 8.16 -4.52 -5.88
CA TRP A 40 9.46 -4.97 -5.39
C TRP A 40 9.87 -4.32 -4.05
N LEU A 41 9.22 -3.22 -3.66
CA LEU A 41 9.48 -2.53 -2.40
C LEU A 41 8.36 -2.77 -1.39
N LEU A 42 7.11 -2.73 -1.83
CA LEU A 42 5.94 -2.77 -0.96
C LEU A 42 5.12 -4.04 -1.24
N ALA A 43 5.00 -4.88 -0.21
CA ALA A 43 4.09 -6.02 -0.17
C ALA A 43 2.89 -5.74 0.75
N PHE A 44 1.75 -6.37 0.44
CA PHE A 44 0.51 -6.28 1.18
C PHE A 44 0.16 -7.61 1.84
N GLN A 45 -0.35 -7.58 3.07
CA GLN A 45 -0.87 -8.77 3.73
C GLN A 45 -2.18 -8.46 4.48
N PRO A 46 -3.34 -8.98 4.03
CA PRO A 46 -3.55 -9.70 2.75
C PRO A 46 -3.52 -8.73 1.55
N GLU A 47 -3.34 -9.28 0.34
CA GLU A 47 -3.41 -8.54 -0.93
C GLU A 47 -4.84 -8.40 -1.49
N ARG A 48 -5.75 -9.27 -1.04
CA ARG A 48 -7.20 -9.24 -1.32
C ARG A 48 -7.96 -9.01 -0.02
N LEU A 49 -8.97 -8.16 -0.09
CA LEU A 49 -9.88 -7.84 1.00
C LEU A 49 -11.30 -8.22 0.63
N ASP A 50 -11.86 -9.23 1.27
CA ASP A 50 -13.29 -9.52 1.21
C ASP A 50 -13.97 -8.82 2.39
N ILE A 51 -14.77 -7.79 2.10
CA ILE A 51 -15.33 -6.90 3.12
C ILE A 51 -16.85 -6.87 3.01
N ALA A 52 -17.54 -7.14 4.12
CA ALA A 52 -18.98 -6.98 4.21
C ALA A 52 -19.42 -5.52 3.98
N GLU A 53 -20.72 -5.30 3.77
CA GLU A 53 -21.28 -3.95 3.62
C GLU A 53 -20.89 -3.05 4.82
N ASN A 54 -20.41 -1.84 4.54
CA ASN A 54 -20.00 -0.85 5.55
C ASN A 54 -18.93 -1.32 6.57
N ALA A 55 -18.33 -2.50 6.37
CA ALA A 55 -17.32 -3.04 7.27
C ALA A 55 -15.92 -2.51 6.94
N THR A 56 -15.00 -2.65 7.89
CA THR A 56 -13.60 -2.20 7.76
C THR A 56 -12.65 -3.36 7.90
N ALA A 57 -11.72 -3.49 6.96
CA ALA A 57 -10.62 -4.44 7.00
C ALA A 57 -9.29 -3.74 7.27
N ARG A 58 -8.29 -4.50 7.71
CA ARG A 58 -6.93 -4.02 7.98
C ARG A 58 -5.95 -4.71 7.04
N VAL A 59 -5.02 -3.93 6.49
CA VAL A 59 -3.95 -4.43 5.62
C VAL A 59 -2.60 -4.09 6.23
N GLY A 60 -1.74 -5.09 6.35
CA GLY A 60 -0.32 -4.89 6.63
C GLY A 60 0.44 -4.45 5.39
N LEU A 61 1.32 -3.48 5.56
CA LEU A 61 2.26 -2.98 4.56
C LEU A 61 3.67 -3.38 4.99
N SER A 62 4.38 -4.15 4.17
CA SER A 62 5.77 -4.52 4.40
C SER A 62 6.65 -3.83 3.36
N PHE A 63 7.55 -2.98 3.84
CA PHE A 63 8.53 -2.30 2.99
C PHE A 63 9.88 -2.98 3.13
N GLU A 64 10.39 -3.53 2.03
CA GLU A 64 11.66 -4.23 1.97
C GLU A 64 12.53 -3.64 0.88
N VAL A 65 13.71 -3.14 1.26
CA VAL A 65 14.66 -2.60 0.29
C VAL A 65 15.81 -3.58 0.13
N ALA A 66 15.92 -4.17 -1.06
CA ALA A 66 17.07 -4.96 -1.41
C ALA A 66 18.32 -4.07 -1.34
N ASP A 67 19.28 -4.46 -0.50
CA ASP A 67 20.51 -3.77 -0.10
C ASP A 67 21.29 -3.11 -1.26
N ARG A 68 21.14 -3.62 -2.49
CA ARG A 68 21.81 -3.12 -3.70
C ARG A 68 21.10 -1.97 -4.44
N GLN A 69 19.87 -1.64 -4.11
CA GLN A 69 19.09 -0.62 -4.83
C GLN A 69 19.17 0.77 -4.19
N VAL A 70 19.36 0.87 -2.86
CA VAL A 70 19.31 2.15 -2.12
C VAL A 70 20.44 3.10 -2.50
N THR A 71 21.60 2.59 -2.94
CA THR A 71 22.78 3.41 -3.23
C THR A 71 22.67 4.31 -4.47
N LYS A 72 21.57 4.26 -5.22
CA LYS A 72 21.37 5.07 -6.44
C LYS A 72 20.12 5.97 -6.46
N PHE A 73 19.24 5.89 -5.46
CA PHE A 73 18.01 6.68 -5.47
C PHE A 73 18.11 7.93 -4.57
N ALA A 74 17.26 8.91 -4.83
CA ALA A 74 17.08 10.08 -3.97
C ALA A 74 16.74 9.66 -2.52
N ASN A 75 16.85 10.59 -1.57
CA ASN A 75 16.57 10.36 -0.13
C ASN A 75 15.16 9.80 0.18
N TYR A 76 14.28 9.73 -0.82
CA TYR A 76 12.97 9.11 -0.74
C TYR A 76 12.50 8.60 -2.11
N MET A 77 11.47 7.75 -2.09
CA MET A 77 10.70 7.33 -3.26
C MET A 77 9.20 7.50 -3.01
N GLU A 78 8.45 7.87 -4.06
CA GLU A 78 6.99 7.95 -4.00
C GLU A 78 6.37 6.68 -4.59
N VAL A 79 5.63 5.96 -3.77
CA VAL A 79 4.90 4.75 -4.13
C VAL A 79 3.42 5.09 -4.23
N LEU A 80 2.77 4.74 -5.34
CA LEU A 80 1.32 4.83 -5.44
C LEU A 80 0.73 3.47 -5.11
N VAL A 81 -0.29 3.47 -4.27
CA VAL A 81 -1.08 2.30 -3.94
C VAL A 81 -2.48 2.48 -4.50
N PHE A 82 -2.96 1.44 -5.18
CA PHE A 82 -4.29 1.38 -5.76
C PHE A 82 -5.09 0.31 -5.04
N ILE A 83 -6.34 0.63 -4.75
CA ILE A 83 -7.35 -0.32 -4.30
C ILE A 83 -8.31 -0.48 -5.47
N ASN A 84 -8.33 -1.67 -6.06
CA ASN A 84 -9.16 -1.97 -7.22
C ASN A 84 -10.31 -2.89 -6.83
N ASP A 85 -11.42 -2.81 -7.58
CA ASP A 85 -12.53 -3.77 -7.48
C ASP A 85 -12.19 -5.12 -8.15
N GLU A 86 -13.18 -6.03 -8.21
CA GLU A 86 -13.07 -7.35 -8.83
C GLU A 86 -12.88 -7.31 -10.37
N GLU A 87 -13.23 -6.19 -11.01
CA GLU A 87 -13.05 -5.96 -12.44
C GLU A 87 -11.73 -5.22 -12.74
N ASP A 88 -10.85 -5.11 -11.75
CA ASP A 88 -9.58 -4.39 -11.78
C ASP A 88 -9.72 -2.88 -12.05
N LYS A 89 -10.88 -2.30 -11.75
CA LYS A 89 -11.12 -0.86 -11.82
C LYS A 89 -10.69 -0.20 -10.52
N ASN A 90 -10.03 0.95 -10.65
CA ASN A 90 -9.53 1.69 -9.49
C ASN A 90 -10.68 2.34 -8.71
N GLU A 91 -10.82 1.96 -7.44
CA GLU A 91 -11.74 2.56 -6.46
C GLU A 91 -11.06 3.74 -5.73
N GLU A 92 -9.84 3.54 -5.26
CA GLU A 92 -9.10 4.54 -4.50
C GLU A 92 -7.60 4.46 -4.77
N CYS A 93 -6.94 5.62 -4.77
CA CYS A 93 -5.50 5.75 -4.95
C CYS A 93 -4.89 6.64 -3.87
N PHE A 94 -3.81 6.18 -3.24
CA PHE A 94 -3.07 6.97 -2.26
C PHE A 94 -1.56 6.90 -2.48
N ARG A 95 -0.85 7.88 -1.93
CA ARG A 95 0.58 8.06 -2.13
C ARG A 95 1.33 7.82 -0.82
N ILE A 96 2.34 6.97 -0.86
CA ILE A 96 3.28 6.75 0.24
C ILE A 96 4.63 7.33 -0.16
N ARG A 97 5.17 8.23 0.67
CA ARG A 97 6.55 8.68 0.57
C ARG A 97 7.42 7.82 1.48
N VAL A 98 8.30 7.02 0.88
CA VAL A 98 9.21 6.12 1.57
C VAL A 98 10.57 6.79 1.64
N HIS A 99 11.02 7.12 2.85
CA HIS A 99 12.36 7.64 3.11
C HIS A 99 13.34 6.50 3.38
N PHE A 100 14.56 6.65 2.88
CA PHE A 100 15.65 5.69 3.12
C PHE A 100 16.64 6.29 4.11
N SER A 101 17.03 5.51 5.12
CA SER A 101 18.02 5.87 6.14
C SER A 101 19.21 4.93 6.14
#